data_AF-A0A7Y2DL94-F1
#
_entry.id   AF-A0A7Y2DL94-F1
#
_cell.length_a   1.000
_cell.length_b   1.000
_cell.length_c   1.000
_cell.angle_alpha   90.00
_cell.angle_beta   90.00
_cell.angle_gamma   90.00
#
_symmetry.space_group_name_H-M   'P 1'
#
loop_
_entity.id
_entity.type
_entity.pdbx_description
1 polymer ?
#
loop_
_entity_poly.entity_id
_entity_poly.type
_entity_poly.pdbx_seq_one_letter_code
_entity_poly.pdbx_strand_id
1 'polypeptide(L)'
;MLNLRTHTTIALGYFILAACLGVLLRSFIFLEIPINYKYIVHTHSHIALLGWVYVALTTLLYKLYIRTPSADKTYWKIFWFTQLTLVGMLLTFPFQGYALFSIFFSTLFLFASYWFFWFFAKYGK
;
A
#
# COMPACT_ATOMS: atom_id res chain seq x y z
N MET A 1 -11.84 3.00 -19.13
CA MET A 1 -12.27 4.00 -18.13
C MET A 1 -11.73 3.58 -16.78
N LEU A 2 -11.14 4.52 -16.04
CA LEU A 2 -10.52 4.21 -14.75
C LEU A 2 -11.60 4.00 -13.69
N ASN A 3 -11.70 2.78 -13.13
CA ASN A 3 -12.74 2.46 -12.14
C ASN A 3 -12.26 2.76 -10.73
N LEU A 4 -12.49 3.99 -10.28
CA LEU A 4 -12.10 4.44 -8.94
C LEU A 4 -12.80 3.68 -7.82
N ARG A 5 -13.97 3.07 -8.07
CA ARG A 5 -14.62 2.21 -7.04
C ARG A 5 -13.74 1.03 -6.70
N THR A 6 -13.15 0.38 -7.70
CA THR A 6 -12.22 -0.74 -7.49
C THR A 6 -11.01 -0.31 -6.65
N HIS A 7 -10.47 0.89 -6.86
CA HIS A 7 -9.34 1.40 -6.09
C HIS A 7 -9.71 1.59 -4.62
N THR A 8 -10.89 2.17 -4.36
CA THR A 8 -11.42 2.30 -2.99
C THR A 8 -11.66 0.94 -2.36
N THR A 9 -12.23 -0.03 -3.09
CA THR A 9 -12.41 -1.39 -2.58
C THR A 9 -11.08 -2.06 -2.23
N ILE A 10 -10.04 -1.89 -3.05
CA ILE A 10 -8.68 -2.39 -2.77
C ILE A 10 -8.13 -1.75 -1.49
N ALA A 11 -8.26 -0.42 -1.34
CA ALA A 11 -7.86 0.26 -0.12
C ALA A 11 -8.58 -0.33 1.10
N LEU A 12 -9.90 -0.49 1.04
CA LEU A 12 -10.69 -1.11 2.10
C LEU A 12 -10.24 -2.55 2.42
N GLY A 13 -9.86 -3.32 1.40
CA GLY A 13 -9.26 -4.64 1.56
C GLY A 13 -7.98 -4.61 2.40
N TYR A 14 -7.08 -3.65 2.16
CA TYR A 14 -5.87 -3.49 2.97
C TYR A 14 -6.15 -3.13 4.43
N PHE A 15 -7.23 -2.43 4.74
CA PHE A 15 -7.58 -2.16 6.13
C PHE A 15 -8.17 -3.35 6.84
N ILE A 16 -8.97 -4.16 6.16
CA ILE A 16 -9.42 -5.43 6.75
C ILE A 16 -8.19 -6.29 7.04
N LEU A 17 -7.24 -6.39 6.10
CA LEU A 17 -5.97 -7.08 6.32
C LEU A 17 -5.18 -6.48 7.48
N ALA A 18 -5.04 -5.16 7.54
CA ALA A 18 -4.35 -4.47 8.63
C ALA A 18 -5.03 -4.74 9.98
N ALA A 19 -6.36 -4.69 10.04
CA ALA A 19 -7.14 -4.99 11.24
C ALA A 19 -6.94 -6.45 11.68
N CYS A 20 -6.98 -7.42 10.76
CA CYS A 20 -6.68 -8.83 11.04
C CYS A 20 -5.25 -9.00 11.58
N LEU A 21 -4.25 -8.35 10.96
CA LEU A 21 -2.87 -8.36 11.47
C LEU A 21 -2.78 -7.71 12.86
N GLY A 22 -3.56 -6.67 13.14
CA GLY A 22 -3.64 -6.04 14.45
C GLY A 22 -4.22 -6.97 15.52
N VAL A 23 -5.27 -7.73 15.18
CA VAL A 23 -5.84 -8.77 16.05
C VAL A 23 -4.81 -9.87 16.29
N LEU A 24 -4.11 -10.33 15.24
CA LEU A 24 -3.03 -11.30 15.36
C LEU A 24 -1.95 -10.82 16.33
N LEU A 25 -1.49 -9.56 16.20
CA LEU A 25 -0.52 -8.96 17.12
C LEU A 25 -0.99 -8.97 18.59
N ARG A 26 -2.28 -8.75 18.84
CA ARG A 26 -2.85 -8.81 20.19
C ARG A 26 -2.93 -10.24 20.72
N SER A 27 -3.12 -11.23 19.86
CA SER A 27 -3.15 -12.64 20.28
C SER A 27 -1.81 -13.19 20.74
N PHE A 28 -0.68 -12.59 20.34
CA PHE A 28 0.67 -12.98 20.82
C PHE A 28 0.83 -12.87 22.34
N ILE A 29 -0.01 -12.08 23.02
CA ILE A 29 0.00 -11.96 24.49
C ILE A 29 -0.55 -13.24 25.14
N PHE A 30 -1.47 -13.93 24.48
CA PHE A 30 -2.20 -15.08 25.03
C PHE A 30 -1.79 -16.42 24.40
N LEU A 31 -1.23 -16.39 23.19
CA LEU A 31 -0.86 -17.56 22.41
C LEU A 31 0.62 -17.52 22.06
N GLU A 32 1.33 -18.62 22.32
CA GLU A 32 2.70 -18.83 21.84
C GLU A 32 2.67 -19.20 20.36
N ILE A 33 2.74 -18.17 19.51
CA ILE A 33 2.78 -18.34 18.06
C ILE A 33 4.25 -18.43 17.62
N PRO A 34 4.67 -19.48 16.87
CA PRO A 34 6.05 -19.66 16.42
C PRO A 34 6.42 -18.75 15.23
N ILE A 35 6.04 -17.47 15.29
CA ILE A 35 6.30 -16.45 14.28
C ILE A 35 6.93 -15.25 14.98
N ASN A 36 7.88 -14.58 14.33
CA ASN A 36 8.53 -13.43 14.93
C ASN A 36 7.56 -12.23 15.03
N TYR A 37 7.23 -11.82 16.25
CA TYR A 37 6.35 -10.68 16.52
C TYR A 37 6.76 -9.41 15.74
N LYS A 38 8.07 -9.12 15.66
CA LYS A 38 8.57 -7.91 14.96
C LYS A 38 8.22 -7.92 13.48
N TYR A 39 8.21 -9.09 12.84
CA TYR A 39 7.93 -9.22 11.42
C TYR A 39 6.47 -8.89 11.12
N ILE A 40 5.56 -9.35 11.99
CA ILE A 40 4.13 -9.02 11.90
C ILE A 40 3.90 -7.54 12.20
N VAL A 41 4.60 -6.95 13.17
CA VAL A 41 4.49 -5.49 13.45
C VAL A 41 4.90 -4.66 12.23
N HIS A 42 6.02 -5.00 11.58
CA HIS A 42 6.45 -4.31 10.37
C HIS A 42 5.45 -4.47 9.22
N THR A 43 4.92 -5.68 9.03
CA THR A 43 3.89 -5.94 8.02
C THR A 43 2.64 -5.10 8.28
N HIS A 44 2.14 -5.12 9.53
CA HIS A 44 0.94 -4.41 9.94
C HIS A 44 1.06 -2.90 9.70
N SER A 45 2.15 -2.27 10.13
CA SER A 45 2.32 -0.82 10.01
C SER A 45 2.42 -0.36 8.56
N HIS A 46 3.15 -1.09 7.70
CA HIS A 46 3.27 -0.76 6.28
C HIS A 46 1.94 -0.94 5.55
N ILE A 47 1.19 -2.01 5.84
CA ILE A 47 -0.09 -2.26 5.17
C ILE A 47 -1.18 -1.29 5.66
N ALA A 48 -1.17 -0.90 6.93
CA ALA A 48 -2.08 0.11 7.45
C ALA A 48 -1.85 1.48 6.80
N LEU A 49 -0.60 1.97 6.78
CA LEU A 49 -0.28 3.31 6.27
C LEU A 49 -0.16 3.34 4.74
N LEU A 50 0.63 2.46 4.14
CA LEU A 50 0.90 2.47 2.71
C LEU A 50 -0.17 1.71 1.91
N GLY A 51 -0.74 0.65 2.49
CA GLY A 51 -1.81 -0.13 1.85
C GLY A 51 -3.16 0.57 1.91
N TRP A 52 -3.65 0.88 3.11
CA TRP A 52 -4.95 1.56 3.25
C TRP A 52 -4.83 3.08 3.07
N VAL A 53 -4.10 3.80 3.93
CA VAL A 53 -4.17 5.28 3.97
C VAL A 53 -3.67 5.88 2.65
N TYR A 54 -2.49 5.49 2.20
CA TYR A 54 -1.89 6.04 1.00
C TYR A 54 -2.71 5.73 -0.26
N VAL A 55 -3.19 4.49 -0.44
CA VAL A 55 -4.01 4.13 -1.61
C VAL A 55 -5.34 4.89 -1.60
N ALA A 56 -6.00 5.00 -0.44
CA ALA A 56 -7.22 5.79 -0.30
C ALA A 56 -6.97 7.28 -0.62
N LEU A 57 -5.90 7.85 -0.07
CA LEU A 57 -5.56 9.26 -0.24
C LEU A 57 -5.19 9.59 -1.69
N THR A 58 -4.32 8.80 -2.32
CA THR A 58 -3.94 9.01 -3.73
C THR A 58 -5.12 8.85 -4.68
N THR A 59 -6.03 7.91 -4.41
CA THR A 59 -7.30 7.77 -5.14
C THR A 59 -8.21 8.97 -4.97
N LEU A 60 -8.32 9.50 -3.74
CA LEU A 60 -9.10 10.70 -3.44
C LEU A 60 -8.51 11.94 -4.14
N LEU A 61 -7.20 12.15 -4.04
CA LEU A 61 -6.49 13.24 -4.69
C LEU A 61 -6.68 13.21 -6.21
N TYR A 62 -6.55 12.03 -6.83
CA TYR A 62 -6.83 11.87 -8.25
C TYR A 62 -8.27 12.25 -8.59
N LYS A 63 -9.26 11.75 -7.82
CA LYS A 63 -10.69 12.05 -8.06
C LYS A 63 -11.01 13.54 -7.96
N LEU A 64 -10.39 14.26 -7.02
CA LEU A 64 -10.72 15.66 -6.74
C LEU A 64 -10.04 16.64 -7.70
N TYR A 65 -8.76 16.39 -8.02
CA TYR A 65 -7.90 17.39 -8.67
C TYR A 65 -7.53 17.06 -10.13
N ILE A 66 -7.77 15.83 -10.60
CA ILE A 66 -7.42 15.42 -11.96
C ILE A 66 -8.67 15.34 -12.83
N ARG A 67 -8.72 16.14 -13.90
CA ARG A 67 -9.87 16.24 -14.83
C ARG A 67 -9.56 15.83 -16.27
N THR A 68 -8.31 15.44 -16.56
CA THR A 68 -7.84 15.24 -17.93
C THR A 68 -7.75 13.75 -18.27
N PRO A 69 -8.45 13.26 -19.31
CA PRO A 69 -8.44 11.84 -19.69
C PRO A 69 -7.07 11.27 -20.07
N SER A 70 -6.14 12.12 -20.50
CA SER A 70 -4.76 11.71 -20.80
C SER A 70 -3.97 11.30 -19.56
N ALA A 71 -4.40 11.73 -18.36
CA ALA A 71 -3.79 11.40 -17.09
C ALA A 71 -4.15 9.98 -16.61
N ASP A 72 -5.29 9.44 -17.03
CA ASP A 72 -5.83 8.14 -16.57
C ASP A 72 -4.86 6.98 -16.81
N LYS A 73 -4.25 6.93 -18.01
CA LYS A 73 -3.31 5.86 -18.37
C LYS A 73 -2.06 5.89 -17.48
N THR A 74 -1.57 7.08 -17.16
CA THR A 74 -0.38 7.25 -16.31
C THR A 74 -0.70 6.90 -14.86
N TYR A 75 -1.84 7.41 -14.34
CA TYR A 75 -2.29 7.07 -12.99
C TYR A 75 -2.52 5.58 -12.81
N TRP A 76 -3.12 4.90 -13.80
CA TRP A 76 -3.33 3.46 -13.76
C TRP A 76 -2.02 2.67 -13.62
N LYS A 77 -0.97 3.07 -14.36
CA LYS A 77 0.37 2.45 -14.24
C LYS A 77 0.96 2.67 -12.84
N ILE A 78 0.89 3.90 -12.33
CA ILE A 78 1.37 4.25 -10.99
C ILE A 78 0.64 3.40 -9.95
N PHE A 79 -0.69 3.34 -10.02
CA PHE A 79 -1.51 2.59 -9.08
C PHE A 79 -1.11 1.11 -9.03
N TRP A 80 -1.05 0.42 -10.17
CA TRP A 80 -0.69 -1.00 -10.20
C TRP A 80 0.77 -1.26 -9.81
N PHE A 81 1.66 -0.34 -10.14
CA PHE A 81 3.03 -0.40 -9.66
C PHE A 81 3.08 -0.29 -8.14
N THR A 82 2.33 0.64 -7.53
CA THR A 82 2.16 0.72 -6.07
C THR A 82 1.59 -0.58 -5.51
N GLN A 83 0.56 -1.17 -6.12
CA GLN A 83 -0.01 -2.45 -5.67
C GLN A 83 1.02 -3.58 -5.66
N LEU A 84 1.84 -3.68 -6.70
CA LEU A 84 2.93 -4.66 -6.77
C LEU A 84 3.88 -4.50 -5.59
N THR A 85 4.26 -3.27 -5.25
CA THR A 85 5.16 -3.01 -4.11
C THR A 85 4.52 -3.35 -2.76
N LEU A 86 3.23 -3.06 -2.59
CA LEU A 86 2.49 -3.33 -1.35
C LEU A 86 2.30 -4.83 -1.12
N VAL A 87 1.93 -5.57 -2.16
CA VAL A 87 1.84 -7.04 -2.11
C VAL A 87 3.21 -7.66 -1.87
N GLY A 88 4.26 -7.13 -2.51
CA GLY A 88 5.64 -7.52 -2.24
C GLY A 88 6.03 -7.35 -0.77
N MET A 89 5.71 -6.20 -0.18
CA MET A 89 5.91 -5.96 1.26
C MET A 89 5.07 -6.91 2.13
N LEU A 90 3.79 -7.11 1.80
CA LEU A 90 2.87 -8.01 2.52
C LEU A 90 3.41 -9.45 2.57
N LEU A 91 4.07 -9.90 1.51
CA LEU A 91 4.62 -11.26 1.41
C LEU A 91 6.07 -11.38 1.88
N THR A 92 6.85 -10.31 1.95
CA THR A 92 8.26 -10.41 2.35
C THR A 92 8.47 -10.13 3.84
N PHE A 93 7.78 -9.14 4.40
CA PHE A 93 7.90 -8.81 5.81
C PHE A 93 7.55 -9.96 6.78
N PRO A 94 6.45 -10.73 6.60
CA PRO A 94 6.12 -11.78 7.57
C PRO A 94 7.03 -13.01 7.50
N PHE A 95 7.67 -13.27 6.34
CA PHE A 95 8.51 -14.45 6.13
C PHE A 95 10.01 -14.18 6.36
N GLN A 96 10.51 -13.02 5.94
CA GLN A 96 11.93 -12.68 6.00
C GLN A 96 12.22 -11.50 6.95
N GLY A 97 11.19 -10.83 7.45
CA GLY A 97 11.37 -9.65 8.29
C GLY A 97 11.94 -8.47 7.52
N TYR A 98 12.77 -7.68 8.21
CA TYR A 98 13.46 -6.52 7.65
C TYR A 98 14.75 -6.96 6.93
N ALA A 99 14.59 -7.55 5.74
CA ALA A 99 15.68 -8.14 4.94
C ALA A 99 15.75 -7.52 3.53
N LEU A 100 16.64 -8.02 2.68
CA LEU A 100 16.92 -7.47 1.35
C LEU A 100 15.65 -7.27 0.51
N PHE A 101 14.76 -8.28 0.45
CA PHE A 101 13.56 -8.19 -0.38
C PHE A 101 12.52 -7.21 0.17
N SER A 102 12.33 -7.15 1.50
CA SER A 102 11.41 -6.18 2.10
C SER A 102 11.92 -4.74 1.90
N ILE A 103 13.23 -4.52 2.04
CA ILE A 103 13.86 -3.23 1.75
C ILE A 103 13.68 -2.88 0.27
N PHE A 104 13.94 -3.81 -0.63
CA PHE A 104 13.77 -3.62 -2.06
C PHE A 104 12.35 -3.15 -2.42
N PHE A 105 11.32 -3.82 -1.91
CA PHE A 105 9.93 -3.41 -2.16
C PHE A 105 9.59 -2.05 -1.52
N SER A 106 10.07 -1.76 -0.31
CA SER A 106 9.92 -0.44 0.31
C SER A 106 10.60 0.67 -0.49
N THR A 107 11.79 0.41 -1.04
CA THR A 107 12.48 1.34 -1.93
C THR A 107 11.72 1.52 -3.24
N LEU A 108 11.17 0.44 -3.81
CA LEU A 108 10.36 0.50 -5.01
C LEU A 108 9.08 1.34 -4.79
N PHE A 109 8.47 1.25 -3.62
CA PHE A 109 7.34 2.08 -3.23
C PHE A 109 7.72 3.56 -3.12
N LEU A 110 8.94 3.88 -2.68
CA LEU A 110 9.43 5.26 -2.67
C LEU A 110 9.48 5.84 -4.09
N PHE A 111 9.98 5.08 -5.08
CA PHE A 111 9.92 5.47 -6.48
C PHE A 111 8.48 5.64 -6.98
N ALA A 112 7.55 4.76 -6.57
CA ALA A 112 6.13 4.90 -6.89
C ALA A 112 5.56 6.22 -6.33
N SER A 113 5.97 6.59 -5.12
CA SER A 113 5.53 7.81 -4.43
C SER A 113 6.03 9.08 -5.11
N TYR A 114 7.31 9.12 -5.50
CA TYR A 114 7.86 10.23 -6.27
C TYR A 114 7.21 10.33 -7.66
N TRP A 115 6.93 9.19 -8.29
CA TRP A 115 6.23 9.18 -9.58
C TRP A 115 4.80 9.71 -9.44
N PHE A 116 4.07 9.33 -8.38
CA PHE A 116 2.76 9.90 -8.08
C PHE A 116 2.84 11.42 -7.83
N PHE A 117 3.84 11.88 -7.07
CA PHE A 117 4.04 13.31 -6.83
C PHE A 117 4.25 14.08 -8.13
N TRP A 118 5.16 13.62 -8.99
CA TRP A 118 5.41 14.24 -10.31
C TRP A 118 4.15 14.23 -11.17
N PHE A 119 3.41 13.12 -11.18
CA PHE A 119 2.13 13.02 -11.88
C PHE A 119 1.13 14.06 -11.36
N PHE A 120 0.97 14.17 -10.04
CA PHE A 120 0.06 15.13 -9.43
C PHE A 120 0.47 16.57 -9.71
N ALA A 121 1.77 16.91 -9.62
CA ALA A 121 2.27 18.24 -9.95
C ALA A 121 2.05 18.61 -11.43
N LYS A 122 2.11 17.64 -12.34
CA LYS A 122 1.93 17.86 -13.78
C LYS A 122 0.46 17.99 -14.20
N TYR A 123 -0.44 17.23 -13.57
CA TYR A 123 -1.84 17.10 -14.02
C TYR A 123 -2.87 17.66 -13.02
N GLY A 124 -2.45 17.95 -11.80
CA GLY A 124 -3.27 18.59 -10.76
C GLY A 124 -3.64 20.01 -11.16
N LYS A 125 -4.92 20.36 -10.97
CA LYS A 125 -5.44 21.71 -11.11
C LYS A 125 -5.87 22.25 -9.76
#